data_AF-A0A1R0XV45-F1
#
_entry.id   AF-A0A1R0XV45-F1
#
_cell.length_a   1.000
_cell.length_b   1.000
_cell.length_c   1.000
_cell.angle_alpha   90.00
_cell.angle_beta   90.00
_cell.angle_gamma   90.00
#
_symmetry.space_group_name_H-M   'P 1'
#
loop_
_entity.id
_entity.type
_entity.pdbx_description
1 polymer ?
#
loop_
_entity_poly.entity_id
_entity_poly.type
_entity_poly.pdbx_seq_one_letter_code
_entity_poly.pdbx_strand_id
1 'polypeptide(L)'
;MKKEYDTFDKISVSTGSIIFEDSLTLDLGGITCQILKVGGPHEVDSCVVYVKEAEVLFAGDAHSGDYYHGEGKIDPIKMKEYVEFLTTLSFTTYIPGHDAPMSKEQIIHVLSRFCEMK
;
A
#
# COMPACT_ATOMS: atom_id res chain seq x y z
N MET A 1 12.16 -7.06 -19.85
CA MET A 1 10.84 -6.39 -19.73
C MET A 1 10.14 -6.46 -21.08
N LYS A 2 8.97 -7.12 -21.16
CA LYS A 2 8.16 -7.19 -22.40
C LYS A 2 7.19 -6.01 -22.39
N LYS A 3 6.97 -5.37 -23.55
CA LYS A 3 5.93 -4.35 -23.68
C LYS A 3 4.56 -5.02 -23.60
N GLU A 4 3.70 -4.54 -22.73
CA GLU A 4 2.32 -5.02 -22.63
C GLU A 4 1.47 -4.58 -23.84
N TYR A 5 1.79 -3.40 -24.39
CA TYR A 5 1.15 -2.83 -25.58
C TYR A 5 2.18 -2.41 -26.63
N ASP A 6 1.90 -2.71 -27.91
CA ASP A 6 2.72 -2.28 -29.04
C ASP A 6 2.53 -0.78 -29.36
N THR A 7 1.29 -0.29 -29.21
CA THR A 7 0.90 1.13 -29.37
C THR A 7 -0.09 1.54 -28.27
N PHE A 8 -0.13 2.83 -27.97
CA PHE A 8 -1.01 3.37 -26.93
C PHE A 8 -2.48 3.51 -27.36
N ASP A 9 -2.77 3.42 -28.67
CA ASP A 9 -4.13 3.58 -29.22
C ASP A 9 -5.12 2.50 -28.74
N LYS A 10 -4.60 1.39 -28.20
CA LYS A 10 -5.40 0.29 -27.64
C LYS A 10 -5.69 0.44 -26.14
N ILE A 11 -5.11 1.44 -25.48
CA ILE A 11 -5.37 1.69 -24.06
C ILE A 11 -6.74 2.33 -23.92
N SER A 12 -7.64 1.65 -23.21
CA SER A 12 -8.95 2.18 -22.82
C SER A 12 -8.97 2.36 -21.31
N VAL A 13 -9.31 3.56 -20.85
CA VAL A 13 -9.41 3.90 -19.43
C VAL A 13 -10.89 4.07 -19.08
N SER A 14 -11.34 3.39 -18.03
CA SER A 14 -12.67 3.57 -17.44
C SER A 14 -12.54 4.01 -15.99
N THR A 15 -13.54 4.71 -15.47
CA THR A 15 -13.62 5.00 -14.04
C THR A 15 -13.90 3.75 -13.23
N GLY A 16 -13.56 3.77 -11.94
CA GLY A 16 -13.92 2.69 -11.03
C GLY A 16 -15.45 2.56 -10.89
N SER A 17 -15.94 1.32 -10.82
CA SER A 17 -17.36 1.03 -10.56
C SER A 17 -17.77 1.34 -9.12
N ILE A 18 -16.80 1.41 -8.20
CA ILE A 18 -16.97 1.76 -6.80
C ILE A 18 -15.88 2.78 -6.47
N ILE A 19 -16.27 3.86 -5.83
CA ILE A 19 -15.38 4.92 -5.35
C ILE A 19 -15.63 5.06 -3.85
N PHE A 20 -14.57 5.25 -3.08
CA PHE A 20 -14.61 5.48 -1.65
C PHE A 20 -13.64 6.60 -1.29
N GLU A 21 -13.88 7.27 -0.16
CA GLU A 21 -13.04 8.38 0.28
C GLU A 21 -11.94 7.90 1.24
N ASP A 22 -12.31 7.25 2.34
CA ASP A 22 -11.34 6.86 3.38
C ASP A 22 -11.24 5.34 3.56
N SER A 23 -12.37 4.63 3.54
CA SER A 23 -12.37 3.18 3.64
C SER A 23 -13.57 2.54 2.96
N LEU A 24 -13.41 1.27 2.60
CA LEU A 24 -14.45 0.41 2.07
C LEU A 24 -14.30 -0.98 2.68
N THR A 25 -15.36 -1.51 3.28
CA THR A 25 -15.39 -2.89 3.76
C THR A 25 -16.18 -3.76 2.77
N LEU A 26 -15.58 -4.86 2.35
CA LEU A 26 -16.18 -5.87 1.48
C LEU A 26 -16.39 -7.16 2.29
N ASP A 27 -17.64 -7.60 2.37
CA ASP A 27 -18.00 -8.95 2.83
C ASP A 27 -17.98 -9.89 1.62
N LEU A 28 -17.10 -10.89 1.66
CA LEU A 28 -16.89 -11.86 0.60
C LEU A 28 -17.41 -13.27 0.98
N GLY A 29 -18.28 -13.36 2.00
CA GLY A 29 -18.86 -14.62 2.44
C GLY A 29 -17.90 -15.41 3.32
N GLY A 30 -17.69 -14.92 4.55
CA GLY A 30 -16.81 -15.55 5.55
C GLY A 30 -15.37 -15.01 5.54
N ILE A 31 -15.07 -14.06 4.66
CA ILE A 31 -13.84 -13.26 4.65
C ILE A 31 -14.23 -11.79 4.52
N THR A 32 -13.64 -10.95 5.36
CA THR A 32 -13.87 -9.51 5.38
C THR A 32 -12.60 -8.78 4.94
N CYS A 33 -12.69 -8.08 3.81
CA CYS A 33 -11.61 -7.23 3.31
C CYS A 33 -11.89 -5.77 3.67
N GLN A 34 -10.97 -5.12 4.37
CA GLN A 34 -11.01 -3.68 4.62
C GLN A 34 -9.99 -2.98 3.74
N ILE A 35 -10.49 -2.20 2.78
CA ILE A 35 -9.69 -1.29 1.98
C ILE A 35 -9.59 0.02 2.76
N LEU A 36 -8.38 0.46 3.04
CA LEU A 36 -8.09 1.65 3.84
C LEU A 36 -7.21 2.57 3.01
N LYS A 37 -7.65 3.80 2.77
CA LYS A 37 -6.77 4.87 2.28
C LYS A 37 -5.88 5.29 3.43
N VAL A 38 -4.57 5.16 3.24
CA VAL A 38 -3.57 5.35 4.30
C VAL A 38 -2.51 6.38 3.91
N GLY A 39 -2.48 6.77 2.63
CA GLY A 39 -1.39 7.54 2.07
C GLY A 39 -0.07 6.79 2.23
N GLY A 40 0.96 7.49 2.67
CA GLY A 40 2.31 6.97 2.76
C GLY A 40 3.24 7.68 1.78
N PRO A 41 4.52 7.28 1.76
CA PRO A 41 5.54 7.94 0.95
C PRO A 41 5.33 7.80 -0.56
N HIS A 42 4.55 6.84 -1.04
CA HIS A 42 4.40 6.60 -2.47
C HIS A 42 3.44 7.58 -3.15
N GLU A 43 2.23 7.74 -2.61
CA GLU A 43 1.22 8.70 -3.08
C GLU A 43 0.13 8.90 -2.01
N VAL A 44 -0.53 10.06 -2.01
CA VAL A 44 -1.52 10.45 -0.99
C VAL A 44 -2.80 9.60 -1.00
N ASP A 45 -3.12 8.97 -2.13
CA ASP A 45 -4.28 8.09 -2.29
C ASP A 45 -3.92 6.59 -2.15
N SER A 46 -2.70 6.28 -1.74
CA SER A 46 -2.25 4.91 -1.48
C SER A 46 -3.20 4.21 -0.51
N CYS A 47 -3.58 2.99 -0.88
CA CYS A 47 -4.51 2.16 -0.15
C CYS A 47 -3.88 0.81 0.22
N VAL A 48 -4.31 0.26 1.34
CA VAL A 48 -3.98 -1.10 1.78
C VAL A 48 -5.26 -1.93 1.88
N VAL A 49 -5.15 -3.25 1.74
CA VAL A 49 -6.26 -4.19 1.94
C VAL A 49 -5.93 -5.10 3.11
N TYR A 50 -6.67 -4.96 4.20
CA TYR A 50 -6.55 -5.79 5.39
C TYR A 50 -7.59 -6.91 5.37
N VAL A 51 -7.12 -8.17 5.37
CA VAL A 51 -7.95 -9.38 5.46
C VAL A 51 -7.91 -9.86 6.90
N LYS A 52 -8.94 -9.52 7.67
CA LYS A 52 -8.97 -9.69 9.13
C LYS A 52 -8.81 -11.14 9.56
N GLU A 53 -9.59 -12.03 8.94
CA GLU A 53 -9.65 -13.45 9.29
C GLU A 53 -8.35 -14.20 8.96
N ALA A 54 -7.54 -13.65 8.05
CA ALA A 54 -6.24 -14.19 7.68
C ALA A 54 -5.06 -13.47 8.36
N GLU A 55 -5.32 -12.34 9.04
CA GLU A 55 -4.28 -11.46 9.59
C GLU A 55 -3.24 -11.01 8.54
N VAL A 56 -3.69 -10.79 7.30
CA VAL A 56 -2.83 -10.41 6.16
C VAL A 56 -3.12 -8.97 5.73
N LEU A 57 -2.06 -8.19 5.56
CA LEU A 57 -2.12 -6.85 4.98
C LEU A 57 -1.47 -6.83 3.60
N PHE A 58 -2.28 -6.67 2.55
CA PHE A 58 -1.79 -6.36 1.21
C PHE A 58 -1.54 -4.86 1.12
N ALA A 59 -0.27 -4.47 1.03
CA ALA A 59 0.11 -3.08 1.11
C ALA A 59 0.47 -2.45 -0.24
N GLY A 60 0.69 -3.28 -1.27
CA GLY A 60 1.16 -2.82 -2.56
C GLY A 60 2.39 -1.94 -2.39
N ASP A 61 2.35 -0.77 -3.04
CA ASP A 61 3.48 0.15 -3.09
C ASP A 61 3.39 1.27 -2.05
N ALA A 62 2.44 1.24 -1.10
CA ALA A 62 2.21 2.36 -0.19
C ALA A 62 3.46 2.86 0.57
N HIS A 63 4.41 1.96 0.88
CA HIS A 63 5.68 2.29 1.54
C HIS A 63 6.82 2.67 0.59
N SER A 64 6.62 2.59 -0.72
CA SER A 64 7.64 2.94 -1.72
C SER A 64 7.86 4.45 -1.82
N GLY A 65 8.93 4.88 -2.49
CA GLY A 65 9.16 6.30 -2.76
C GLY A 65 8.15 6.90 -3.74
N ASP A 66 8.05 8.22 -3.72
CA ASP A 66 7.18 9.01 -4.60
C ASP A 66 7.82 9.14 -5.98
N TYR A 67 7.35 8.35 -6.94
CA TYR A 67 7.84 8.38 -8.34
C TYR A 67 7.10 9.39 -9.22
N TYR A 68 6.05 10.04 -8.72
CA TYR A 68 5.25 11.00 -9.49
C TYR A 68 5.76 12.43 -9.32
N HIS A 69 6.16 12.79 -8.10
CA HIS A 69 6.56 14.13 -7.70
C HIS A 69 7.88 14.17 -6.94
N GLY A 70 8.30 13.05 -6.34
CA GLY A 70 9.46 12.98 -5.44
C GLY A 70 10.72 12.36 -6.04
N GLU A 71 10.77 12.07 -7.34
CA GLU A 71 11.90 11.41 -8.02
C GLU A 71 12.29 10.05 -7.39
N GLY A 72 11.31 9.33 -6.83
CA GLY A 72 11.49 8.07 -6.12
C GLY A 72 12.01 8.22 -4.68
N LYS A 73 12.09 9.45 -4.15
CA LYS A 73 12.50 9.70 -2.76
C LYS A 73 11.39 9.31 -1.78
N ILE A 74 11.81 8.90 -0.59
CA ILE A 74 10.92 8.63 0.53
C ILE A 74 10.90 9.85 1.42
N ASP A 75 9.71 10.41 1.64
CA ASP A 75 9.50 11.43 2.67
C ASP A 75 9.52 10.76 4.06
N PRO A 76 10.48 11.12 4.94
CA PRO A 76 10.62 10.51 6.25
C PRO A 76 9.42 10.75 7.17
N ILE A 77 8.71 11.88 7.00
CA ILE A 77 7.52 12.21 7.79
C ILE A 77 6.37 11.29 7.37
N LYS A 78 6.10 11.18 6.07
CA LYS A 78 5.06 10.28 5.55
C LYS A 78 5.36 8.82 5.88
N MET A 79 6.63 8.42 5.84
CA MET A 79 7.03 7.07 6.26
C MET A 79 6.74 6.81 7.74
N LYS A 80 7.04 7.79 8.61
CA LYS A 80 6.75 7.67 10.04
C LYS A 80 5.26 7.51 10.31
N GLU A 81 4.43 8.33 9.67
CA GLU A 81 2.96 8.23 9.76
C GLU A 81 2.46 6.86 9.29
N TYR A 82 3.02 6.35 8.18
CA TYR A 82 2.69 5.02 7.67
C TYR A 82 3.10 3.91 8.64
N VAL A 83 4.29 3.97 9.24
CA VAL A 83 4.74 3.01 10.26
C VAL A 83 3.83 3.06 11.49
N GLU A 84 3.48 4.26 11.98
CA GLU A 84 2.53 4.43 13.09
C GLU A 84 1.18 3.80 12.76
N PHE A 85 0.65 4.01 11.55
CA PHE A 85 -0.55 3.34 11.07
C PHE A 85 -0.43 1.81 11.12
N LEU A 86 0.67 1.23 10.62
CA LEU A 86 0.88 -0.24 10.65
C LEU A 86 0.84 -0.80 12.09
N THR A 87 1.30 -0.04 13.09
CA THR A 87 1.24 -0.50 14.48
C THR A 87 -0.19 -0.71 14.98
N THR A 88 -1.16 0.05 14.45
CA THR A 88 -2.58 0.00 14.86
C THR A 88 -3.32 -1.25 14.37
N LEU A 89 -2.83 -1.91 13.32
CA LEU A 89 -3.49 -3.07 12.72
C LEU A 89 -2.96 -4.39 13.28
N SER A 90 -3.83 -5.37 13.51
CA SER A 90 -3.46 -6.68 14.06
C SER A 90 -3.04 -7.72 13.00
N PHE A 91 -2.37 -7.31 11.92
CA PHE A 91 -1.86 -8.25 10.92
C PHE A 91 -0.56 -8.93 11.38
N THR A 92 -0.32 -10.14 10.88
CA THR A 92 0.92 -10.90 11.07
C THR A 92 1.76 -10.95 9.80
N THR A 93 1.12 -10.95 8.63
CA THR A 93 1.80 -11.00 7.31
C THR A 93 1.58 -9.73 6.52
N TYR A 94 2.66 -9.13 6.04
CA TYR A 94 2.70 -7.96 5.17
C TYR A 94 3.08 -8.37 3.75
N ILE A 95 2.29 -7.97 2.75
CA ILE A 95 2.55 -8.30 1.34
C ILE A 95 2.84 -6.99 0.58
N PRO A 96 4.11 -6.72 0.25
CA PRO A 96 4.51 -5.57 -0.57
C PRO A 96 4.20 -5.81 -2.06
N GLY A 97 4.22 -4.75 -2.86
CA GLY A 97 3.96 -4.85 -4.31
C GLY A 97 5.08 -5.49 -5.12
N HIS A 98 6.35 -5.38 -4.68
CA HIS A 98 7.53 -5.81 -5.47
C HIS A 98 8.50 -6.75 -4.74
N ASP A 99 8.18 -7.17 -3.51
CA ASP A 99 9.08 -7.96 -2.67
C ASP A 99 8.40 -9.21 -2.08
N ALA A 100 9.18 -10.04 -1.40
CA ALA A 100 8.64 -11.19 -0.67
C ALA A 100 7.79 -10.73 0.54
N PRO A 101 6.75 -11.50 0.92
CA PRO A 101 6.02 -11.25 2.15
C PRO A 101 6.92 -11.23 3.39
N MET A 102 6.59 -10.38 4.36
CA MET A 102 7.33 -10.21 5.61
C MET A 102 6.39 -10.31 6.81
N SER A 103 6.94 -10.58 8.00
CA SER A 103 6.18 -10.40 9.24
C SER A 103 5.98 -8.91 9.55
N LYS A 104 5.00 -8.60 10.40
CA LYS A 104 4.78 -7.23 10.90
C LYS A 104 6.03 -6.63 11.55
N GLU A 105 6.76 -7.40 12.35
CA GLU A 105 7.97 -6.95 13.03
C GLU A 105 9.09 -6.66 12.03
N GLN A 106 9.25 -7.53 11.03
CA GLN A 106 10.25 -7.38 9.99
C GLN A 106 10.02 -6.10 9.18
N ILE A 107 8.79 -5.88 8.70
CA ILE A 107 8.50 -4.71 7.89
C ILE A 107 8.61 -3.42 8.70
N ILE A 108 8.10 -3.38 9.94
CA ILE A 108 8.23 -2.20 10.80
C ILE A 108 9.71 -1.89 11.04
N HIS A 109 10.54 -2.89 11.32
CA HIS A 109 11.98 -2.69 11.49
C HIS A 109 12.65 -2.11 10.24
N VAL A 110 12.34 -2.63 9.05
CA VAL A 110 12.88 -2.12 7.77
C VAL A 110 12.45 -0.68 7.53
N LEU A 111 11.15 -0.40 7.60
CA LEU A 111 10.59 0.91 7.28
C LEU A 111 11.03 2.00 8.27
N SER A 112 11.23 1.64 9.54
CA SER A 112 11.68 2.58 10.57
C SER A 112 13.04 3.22 10.25
N ARG A 113 13.88 2.57 9.43
CA ARG A 113 15.17 3.12 8.99
C ARG A 113 15.02 4.34 8.10
N PHE A 114 13.86 4.53 7.49
CA PHE A 114 13.55 5.65 6.60
C PHE A 114 12.88 6.81 7.33
N CYS A 115 12.46 6.64 8.59
CA CYS A 115 11.79 7.70 9.38
C CYS A 115 12.73 8.82 9.84
N GLU A 116 14.05 8.59 9.85
CA GLU A 116 15.04 9.53 10.38
C GLU A 116 15.99 10.07 9.31
N MET A 117 15.72 9.77 8.04
CA MET A 117 16.53 10.27 6.92
C MET A 117 16.31 11.77 6.75
N LYS A 118 17.41 12.54 6.63
CA LYS A 118 17.38 13.99 6.38
C LYS A 118 17.44 14.29 4.88
#